data_AF-A0A060DK41-F1
#
_entry.id   AF-A0A060DK41-F1
#
_cell.length_a   1.000
_cell.length_b   1.000
_cell.length_c   1.000
_cell.angle_alpha   90.00
_cell.angle_beta   90.00
_cell.angle_gamma   90.00
#
_symmetry.space_group_name_H-M   'P 1'
#
loop_
_entity.id
_entity.type
_entity.pdbx_description
1 polymer ?
#
loop_
_entity_poly.entity_id
_entity_poly.type
_entity_poly.pdbx_seq_one_letter_code
_entity_poly.pdbx_strand_id
1 'polypeptide(L)'
;MNRSLFAAFLAATAFAAPAYAACPTDSMTPDMYFAYVEGIQKTLTEQGFRPGVIDGKIGPNTRSAIRAYQKAAKLPVDGCPTQELLDHINFSQPKVYGPGKR
;
A
#
# COMPACT_ATOMS: atom_id res chain seq x y z
N MET A 1 -20.32 11.12 57.91
CA MET A 1 -20.97 11.35 56.59
C MET A 1 -19.97 12.07 55.69
N ASN A 2 -19.60 11.48 54.55
CA ASN A 2 -19.37 12.14 53.24
C ASN A 2 -18.44 11.33 52.30
N ARG A 3 -19.06 10.31 51.70
CA ARG A 3 -19.02 9.85 50.30
C ARG A 3 -17.76 10.15 49.46
N SER A 4 -16.97 9.10 49.23
CA SER A 4 -15.96 9.00 48.18
C SER A 4 -16.58 9.09 46.78
N LEU A 5 -16.03 9.92 45.91
CA LEU A 5 -16.36 9.95 44.48
C LEU A 5 -15.24 9.23 43.70
N PHE A 6 -15.56 8.05 43.16
CA PHE A 6 -14.71 7.33 42.22
C PHE A 6 -14.86 7.96 40.82
N ALA A 7 -13.80 8.57 40.31
CA ALA A 7 -13.71 8.97 38.92
C ALA A 7 -13.35 7.73 38.07
N ALA A 8 -14.31 7.18 37.35
CA ALA A 8 -14.08 6.12 36.38
C ALA A 8 -13.46 6.73 35.10
N PHE A 9 -12.16 6.51 34.90
CA PHE A 9 -11.47 6.79 33.64
C PHE A 9 -11.87 5.69 32.63
N LEU A 10 -12.80 6.00 31.72
CA LEU A 10 -13.04 5.20 30.53
C LEU A 10 -11.87 5.40 29.56
N ALA A 11 -10.83 4.57 29.68
CA ALA A 11 -9.76 4.51 28.70
C ALA A 11 -10.26 3.76 27.45
N ALA A 12 -10.76 4.50 26.45
CA ALA A 12 -11.03 3.94 25.14
C ALA A 12 -9.70 3.67 24.42
N THR A 13 -9.28 2.40 24.35
CA THR A 13 -8.15 2.00 23.52
C THR A 13 -8.56 2.05 22.05
N ALA A 14 -8.18 3.13 21.36
CA ALA A 14 -8.26 3.18 19.91
C ALA A 14 -7.30 2.14 19.32
N PHE A 15 -7.81 1.03 18.81
CA PHE A 15 -7.02 0.14 17.96
C PHE A 15 -6.69 0.92 16.69
N ALA A 16 -5.44 1.36 16.56
CA ALA A 16 -4.94 1.91 15.31
C ALA A 16 -4.99 0.79 14.28
N ALA A 17 -5.99 0.87 13.38
CA ALA A 17 -6.06 -0.05 12.27
C ALA A 17 -4.74 0.01 11.49
N PRO A 18 -4.21 -1.13 11.03
CA PRO A 18 -3.00 -1.10 10.23
C PRO A 18 -3.24 -0.23 8.99
N ALA A 19 -2.29 0.64 8.65
CA ALA A 19 -2.39 1.58 7.53
C ALA A 19 -2.77 0.95 6.18
N TYR A 20 -2.57 -0.36 6.01
CA TYR A 20 -2.94 -1.11 4.81
C TYR A 20 -4.43 -1.49 4.72
N ALA A 21 -5.18 -1.43 5.82
CA ALA A 21 -6.62 -1.69 5.83
C ALA A 21 -7.45 -0.53 5.25
N ALA A 22 -6.80 0.62 5.00
CA ALA A 22 -7.44 1.84 4.53
C ALA A 22 -7.16 2.14 3.05
N CYS A 23 -6.59 1.20 2.28
CA CYS A 23 -6.38 1.43 0.87
C CYS A 23 -7.73 1.57 0.16
N PRO A 24 -7.97 2.66 -0.58
CA PRO A 24 -9.21 2.84 -1.31
C PRO A 24 -9.22 1.87 -2.50
N THR A 25 -9.89 0.74 -2.34
CA THR A 25 -10.20 -0.21 -3.43
C THR A 25 -11.62 -0.01 -3.94
N ASP A 26 -12.15 1.21 -3.79
CA ASP A 26 -13.57 1.56 -3.72
C ASP A 26 -14.42 1.27 -4.97
N SER A 27 -13.88 0.65 -6.02
CA SER A 27 -14.61 0.50 -7.28
C SER A 27 -14.31 -0.76 -8.09
N MET A 28 -13.52 -1.71 -7.59
CA MET A 28 -13.15 -2.91 -8.34
C MET A 28 -13.89 -4.16 -7.87
N THR A 29 -14.31 -5.01 -8.81
CA THR A 29 -14.70 -6.39 -8.50
C THR A 29 -13.49 -7.18 -8.00
N PRO A 30 -13.67 -8.28 -7.24
CA PRO A 30 -12.56 -9.09 -6.75
C PRO A 30 -11.61 -9.58 -7.87
N ASP A 31 -12.16 -10.01 -9.01
CA ASP A 31 -11.36 -10.49 -10.14
C ASP A 31 -10.55 -9.36 -10.78
N MET A 32 -11.15 -8.17 -10.91
CA MET A 32 -10.45 -6.98 -11.40
C MET A 32 -9.35 -6.55 -10.46
N TYR A 33 -9.61 -6.56 -9.15
CA TYR A 33 -8.60 -6.26 -8.14
C TYR A 33 -7.43 -7.26 -8.20
N PHE A 34 -7.70 -8.55 -8.37
CA PHE A 34 -6.66 -9.58 -8.49
C PHE A 34 -5.76 -9.33 -9.71
N ALA A 35 -6.34 -9.20 -10.90
CA ALA A 35 -5.61 -8.91 -12.14
C ALA A 35 -4.82 -7.59 -12.05
N TYR A 36 -5.39 -6.63 -11.34
CA TYR A 36 -4.77 -5.34 -11.09
C TYR A 36 -3.52 -5.44 -10.21
N VAL A 37 -3.59 -6.21 -9.11
CA VAL A 37 -2.43 -6.47 -8.25
C VAL A 37 -1.34 -7.23 -9.00
N GLU A 38 -1.69 -8.20 -9.84
CA GLU A 38 -0.72 -8.88 -10.71
C GLU A 38 -0.02 -7.88 -11.64
N GLY A 39 -0.78 -6.94 -12.22
CA GLY A 39 -0.24 -5.84 -13.03
C GLY A 39 0.80 -5.02 -12.28
N ILE A 40 0.50 -4.58 -11.05
CA ILE A 40 1.46 -3.88 -10.20
C ILE A 40 2.72 -4.72 -9.97
N GLN A 41 2.55 -5.98 -9.55
CA GLN A 41 3.67 -6.87 -9.23
C GLN A 41 4.57 -7.07 -10.45
N LYS A 42 3.98 -7.24 -11.64
CA LYS A 42 4.71 -7.37 -12.90
C LYS A 42 5.49 -6.10 -13.22
N THR A 43 4.83 -4.94 -13.26
CA THR A 43 5.49 -3.72 -13.70
C THR A 43 6.55 -3.23 -12.70
N LEU A 44 6.31 -3.39 -11.39
CA LEU A 44 7.32 -3.14 -10.37
C LEU A 44 8.58 -4.00 -10.59
N THR A 45 8.39 -5.28 -10.94
CA THR A 45 9.51 -6.19 -11.24
C THR A 45 10.28 -5.72 -12.47
N GLU A 46 9.58 -5.33 -13.54
CA GLU A 46 10.19 -4.80 -14.77
C GLU A 46 11.04 -3.55 -14.50
N GLN A 47 10.57 -2.68 -13.61
CA GLN A 47 11.28 -1.48 -13.17
C GLN A 47 12.41 -1.73 -12.16
N GLY A 48 12.63 -2.98 -11.74
CA GLY A 48 13.71 -3.34 -10.82
C GLY A 48 13.38 -3.21 -9.34
N PHE A 49 12.10 -3.08 -8.99
CA PHE A 49 11.61 -3.28 -7.63
C PHE A 49 11.35 -4.78 -7.39
N ARG A 50 11.23 -5.20 -6.12
CA ARG A 50 11.11 -6.62 -5.75
C ARG A 50 9.80 -6.88 -4.99
N PRO A 51 8.65 -6.99 -5.68
CA PRO A 51 7.35 -7.20 -5.03
C PRO A 51 7.12 -8.64 -4.55
N GLY A 52 8.00 -9.58 -4.90
CA GLY A 52 7.86 -11.00 -4.58
C GLY A 52 7.25 -11.79 -5.74
N VAL A 53 6.45 -12.80 -5.42
CA VAL A 53 5.73 -13.61 -6.41
C VAL A 53 4.63 -12.77 -7.06
N ILE A 54 4.40 -12.94 -8.36
CA ILE A 54 3.29 -12.34 -9.09
C ILE A 54 2.10 -13.29 -8.95
N ASP A 55 1.22 -13.02 -7.98
CA ASP A 55 0.13 -13.92 -7.55
C ASP A 55 -1.18 -13.18 -7.24
N GLY A 56 -1.26 -11.89 -7.57
CA GLY A 56 -2.45 -11.07 -7.36
C GLY A 56 -2.77 -10.78 -5.89
N LYS A 57 -1.86 -11.09 -4.96
CA LYS A 57 -2.05 -10.90 -3.52
C LYS A 57 -1.09 -9.87 -2.95
N ILE A 58 -1.60 -9.06 -2.02
CA ILE A 58 -0.78 -8.03 -1.37
C ILE A 58 -0.09 -8.61 -0.13
N GLY A 59 1.12 -9.14 -0.37
CA GLY A 59 2.04 -9.58 0.66
C GLY A 59 2.94 -8.45 1.22
N PRO A 60 3.74 -8.73 2.26
CA PRO A 60 4.71 -7.79 2.82
C PRO A 60 5.71 -7.26 1.77
N ASN A 61 6.18 -8.14 0.87
CA ASN A 61 7.12 -7.78 -0.19
C ASN A 61 6.49 -6.82 -1.20
N THR A 62 5.25 -7.09 -1.63
CA THR A 62 4.52 -6.22 -2.56
C THR A 62 4.32 -4.83 -1.96
N ARG A 63 3.87 -4.74 -0.71
CA ARG A 63 3.75 -3.46 0.01
C ARG A 63 5.09 -2.72 0.12
N SER A 64 6.17 -3.44 0.41
CA SER A 64 7.50 -2.83 0.49
C SER A 64 7.97 -2.29 -0.86
N ALA A 65 7.72 -3.02 -1.94
CA ALA A 65 8.05 -2.58 -3.30
C ALA A 65 7.24 -1.36 -3.73
N ILE A 66 5.94 -1.33 -3.42
CA ILE A 66 5.07 -0.17 -3.67
C ILE A 66 5.62 1.07 -2.94
N ARG A 67 5.92 0.97 -1.64
CA ARG A 67 6.48 2.10 -0.89
C ARG A 67 7.83 2.56 -1.43
N ALA A 68 8.68 1.63 -1.86
CA ALA A 68 9.96 1.96 -2.47
C ALA A 68 9.78 2.72 -3.79
N TYR A 69 8.83 2.28 -4.63
CA TYR A 69 8.46 2.97 -5.85
C TYR A 69 7.91 4.36 -5.56
N GLN A 70 6.91 4.48 -4.68
CA GLN A 70 6.32 5.76 -4.29
C GLN A 70 7.38 6.76 -3.82
N LYS A 71 8.33 6.30 -2.99
CA LYS A 71 9.46 7.12 -2.55
C LYS A 71 10.35 7.57 -3.71
N ALA A 72 10.68 6.68 -4.64
CA ALA A 72 11.51 7.01 -5.81
C ALA A 72 10.80 7.98 -6.76
N ALA A 73 9.49 7.82 -6.90
CA ALA A 73 8.60 8.66 -7.70
C ALA A 73 8.17 9.97 -7.02
N LYS A 74 8.55 10.19 -5.75
CA LYS A 74 8.12 11.33 -4.90
C LYS A 74 6.60 11.42 -4.72
N LEU A 75 5.93 10.27 -4.68
CA LEU A 75 4.51 10.14 -4.37
C LEU A 75 4.30 9.98 -2.85
N PRO A 76 3.07 10.21 -2.34
CA PRO A 76 2.70 9.77 -1.00
C PRO A 76 3.02 8.28 -0.79
N VAL A 77 3.65 7.96 0.35
CA VAL A 77 4.15 6.61 0.65
C VAL A 77 3.16 5.87 1.56
N ASP A 78 2.01 5.51 1.01
CA ASP A 78 0.95 4.78 1.73
C ASP A 78 1.07 3.25 1.58
N GLY A 79 1.80 2.76 0.58
CA GLY A 79 1.92 1.34 0.28
C GLY A 79 0.67 0.71 -0.35
N CYS A 80 -0.26 1.52 -0.87
CA CYS A 80 -1.53 1.05 -1.40
C CYS A 80 -1.46 0.69 -2.89
N PRO A 81 -2.03 -0.46 -3.29
CA PRO A 81 -2.13 -0.88 -4.69
C PRO A 81 -3.37 -0.23 -5.33
N THR A 82 -3.31 1.08 -5.59
CA THR A 82 -4.43 1.84 -6.19
C THR A 82 -4.24 1.99 -7.68
N GLN A 83 -5.32 2.03 -8.48
CA GLN A 83 -5.24 2.17 -9.95
C GLN A 83 -4.22 3.22 -10.41
N GLU A 84 -4.29 4.39 -9.80
CA GLU A 84 -3.41 5.52 -10.04
C GLU A 84 -1.92 5.17 -9.91
N LEU A 85 -1.56 4.30 -8.97
CA LEU A 85 -0.20 3.81 -8.82
C LEU A 85 0.26 3.04 -10.06
N LEU A 86 -0.53 2.05 -10.52
CA LEU A 86 -0.18 1.28 -11.72
C LEU A 86 -0.08 2.17 -12.96
N ASP A 87 -1.01 3.11 -13.11
CA ASP A 87 -0.97 4.07 -14.21
C ASP A 87 0.30 4.93 -14.14
N HIS A 88 0.67 5.41 -12.95
CA HIS A 88 1.92 6.14 -12.77
C HIS A 88 3.14 5.27 -13.12
N ILE A 89 3.17 4.00 -12.70
CA ILE A 89 4.23 3.03 -13.05
C ILE A 89 4.32 2.86 -14.58
N ASN A 90 3.21 2.71 -15.28
CA ASN A 90 3.20 2.44 -16.72
C ASN A 90 3.54 3.67 -17.58
N PHE A 91 3.10 4.86 -17.17
CA PHE A 91 3.08 6.04 -18.04
C PHE A 91 3.98 7.20 -17.61
N SER A 92 4.63 7.14 -16.44
CA SER A 92 5.54 8.20 -15.98
C SER A 92 6.75 8.39 -16.93
N GLN A 93 7.05 9.65 -17.25
CA GLN A 93 8.21 10.08 -18.02
C GLN A 93 8.99 11.17 -17.26
N PRO A 94 10.28 10.98 -16.94
CA PRO A 94 11.09 9.78 -17.22
C PRO A 94 10.66 8.57 -16.37
N LYS A 95 10.95 7.37 -16.86
CA LYS A 95 10.70 6.13 -16.11
C LYS A 95 11.43 6.14 -14.75
N VAL A 96 10.74 5.69 -13.71
CA VAL A 96 11.31 5.53 -12.36
C VAL A 96 11.90 4.13 -12.24
N TYR A 97 13.22 4.05 -12.04
CA TYR A 97 13.94 2.79 -11.88
C TYR A 97 14.24 2.46 -10.42
N GLY A 98 14.11 1.19 -10.07
CA GLY A 98 14.53 0.65 -8.79
C GLY A 98 16.06 0.63 -8.63
N PRO A 99 16.57 0.42 -7.41
CA PRO A 99 17.99 0.54 -7.05
C PRO A 99 18.95 -0.47 -7.71
N GLY A 100 18.50 -1.31 -8.66
CA GLY A 100 19.32 -2.30 -9.36
C GLY A 100 19.29 -2.24 -10.89
N LYS A 101 18.72 -1.17 -11.49
CA LYS A 101 18.53 -1.03 -12.95
C LYS A 101 19.19 0.24 -13.52
N ARG A 102 20.24 0.76 -12.88
CA ARG A 102 21.00 1.91 -13.41
C ARG A 102 21.85 1.51 -14.60
#